data_AF-A0A328TK83-F1
#
_entry.id   AF-A0A328TK83-F1
#
_cell.length_a   1.000
_cell.length_b   1.000
_cell.length_c   1.000
_cell.angle_alpha   90.00
_cell.angle_beta   90.00
_cell.angle_gamma   90.00
#
_symmetry.space_group_name_H-M   'P 1'
#
loop_
_entity.id
_entity.type
_entity.pdbx_description
1 polymer ?
#
loop_
_entity_poly.entity_id
_entity_poly.type
_entity_poly.pdbx_seq_one_letter_code
_entity_poly.pdbx_strand_id
1 'polypeptide(L)' 'MIEYGKLPIKPKGKHKKSLVEVNMAALTIQALSECNISLQA' A
#
# COMPACT_ATOMS: atom_id res chain seq x y z
N MET A 1 5.22 7.08 -12.06
CA MET A 1 5.16 7.69 -10.72
C MET A 1 4.70 6.64 -9.69
N ILE A 2 5.60 5.71 -9.33
CA ILE A 2 5.56 4.92 -8.06
C ILE A 2 6.48 5.62 -7.03
N GLU A 3 6.79 6.88 -7.32
CA GLU A 3 8.01 7.57 -6.87
C GLU A 3 7.73 8.59 -5.76
N TYR A 4 6.46 8.77 -5.38
CA TYR A 4 6.06 9.69 -4.29
C TYR A 4 5.74 8.98 -2.97
N GLY A 5 6.22 7.74 -2.80
CA GLY A 5 5.90 6.88 -1.68
C GLY A 5 5.61 5.50 -2.23
N LYS A 6 6.46 4.52 -1.91
CA LYS A 6 6.29 3.16 -2.41
C LYS A 6 4.94 2.65 -1.95
N LEU A 7 3.96 2.60 -2.87
CA LEU A 7 2.72 1.88 -2.66
C LEU A 7 3.07 0.47 -2.14
N PRO A 8 2.38 -0.02 -1.11
CA PRO A 8 2.66 -1.33 -0.58
C PRO A 8 2.23 -2.36 -1.62
N ILE A 9 3.20 -2.95 -2.31
CA ILE A 9 3.00 -3.90 -3.39
C ILE A 9 3.22 -5.31 -2.84
N LYS A 10 2.33 -6.24 -3.17
CA LYS A 10 2.55 -7.64 -2.84
C LYS A 10 3.78 -8.17 -3.59
N PRO A 11 4.61 -9.01 -2.95
CA PRO A 11 5.78 -9.57 -3.61
C PRO A 11 5.37 -10.42 -4.81
N LYS A 12 5.98 -10.16 -5.97
CA LYS A 12 5.68 -10.85 -7.25
C LYS A 12 6.24 -12.27 -7.36
N GLY A 13 6.87 -12.78 -6.31
CA GLY A 13 7.55 -14.08 -6.31
C GLY A 13 8.57 -14.19 -7.46
N LYS A 14 8.52 -15.30 -8.22
CA LYS A 14 9.42 -15.55 -9.36
C LYS A 14 8.99 -14.84 -10.67
N HIS A 15 7.84 -14.16 -10.69
CA HIS A 15 7.30 -13.57 -11.91
C HIS A 15 7.77 -12.12 -12.08
N LYS A 16 8.80 -11.93 -12.91
CA LYS A 16 9.41 -10.60 -13.14
C LYS A 16 8.54 -9.65 -13.99
N LYS A 17 7.59 -10.17 -14.79
CA LYS A 17 6.72 -9.40 -15.69
C LYS A 17 5.22 -9.64 -15.44
N SER A 18 4.82 -9.87 -14.19
CA SER A 18 3.40 -9.98 -13.82
C SER A 18 2.78 -8.61 -13.51
N LEU A 19 1.45 -8.58 -13.50
CA LEU A 19 0.66 -7.46 -12.99
C LEU A 19 1.12 -7.07 -11.58
N VAL A 20 1.02 -5.78 -11.26
CA VAL A 20 1.33 -5.26 -9.93
C VAL A 20 0.10 -5.43 -9.07
N GLU A 21 0.20 -6.22 -8.01
CA GLU A 21 -0.84 -6.31 -6.99
C GLU A 21 -0.54 -5.36 -5.84
N VAL A 22 -1.48 -4.46 -5.54
CA VAL A 22 -1.38 -3.59 -4.37
C VAL A 22 -1.90 -4.34 -3.14
N ASN A 23 -1.17 -4.22 -2.04
CA ASN A 23 -1.62 -4.68 -0.74
C ASN A 23 -2.56 -3.64 -0.14
N MET A 24 -3.85 -3.78 -0.44
CA MET A 24 -4.89 -2.86 0.03
C MET A 24 -4.98 -2.75 1.55
N ALA A 25 -4.68 -3.83 2.29
CA ALA A 25 -4.70 -3.79 3.76
C ALA A 25 -3.59 -2.86 4.30
N ALA A 26 -2.36 -3.01 3.79
CA ALA A 26 -1.26 -2.13 4.16
C ALA A 26 -1.50 -0.68 3.74
N LEU A 27 -2.09 -0.46 2.55
CA LEU A 27 -2.42 0.88 2.07
C LEU A 27 -3.44 1.58 2.97
N THR A 28 -4.49 0.88 3.39
CA THR A 28 -5.50 1.43 4.32
C THR A 28 -4.87 1.77 5.66
N ILE A 29 -4.01 0.91 6.21
CA ILE A 29 -3.31 1.20 7.47
C ILE A 29 -2.43 2.45 7.34
N GLN A 30 -1.66 2.58 6.25
CA GLN A 30 -0.84 3.76 5.98
C GLN A 30 -1.70 5.02 5.90
N ALA A 31 -2.78 4.96 5.13
CA ALA A 31 -3.72 6.08 5.02
C ALA A 31 -4.31 6.44 6.39
N LEU A 32 -4.72 5.47 7.21
CA LEU A 32 -5.23 5.71 8.56
C LEU A 32 -4.15 6.21 9.54
N SER A 33 -2.88 5.88 9.31
CA SER A 33 -1.76 6.30 10.18
C SER A 33 -1.30 7.72 9.86
N GLU A 34 -1.29 8.08 8.57
CA GLU A 34 -0.94 9.42 8.10
C GLU A 34 -2.10 10.42 8.28
N CYS A 35 -3.33 9.92 8.19
CA CYS A 35 -4.50 10.71 8.46
C CYS A 35 -4.70 10.70 9.98
N ASN A 36 -4.38 11.81 10.65
CA ASN A 36 -4.63 12.04 12.09
C ASN A 36 -6.14 12.20 12.36
N ILE A 37 -6.94 11.24 11.89
CA ILE A 37 -8.36 11.18 12.10
C ILE A 37 -8.51 10.73 13.54
N SER A 38 -9.04 11.61 14.38
CA SER A 38 -9.49 11.26 15.72
C SER A 38 -10.47 10.09 15.55
N LEU A 39 -9.99 8.88 15.84
CA LEU A 39 -10.78 7.67 15.79
C LEU A 39 -11.70 7.70 17.01
N GLN A 40 -12.75 8.52 16.95
CA GLN A 40 -13.88 8.36 17.86
C GLN A 40 -14.64 7.14 17.38
N ALA A 41 -14.35 6.02 18.05
CA ALA A 41 -15.09 4.77 17.95
C ALA A 41 -16.47 4.91 18.62
#